data_AF-A0A6F9B425-F1
#
_entry.id   AF-A0A6F9B425-F1
#
_cell.length_a   1.000
_cell.length_b   1.000
_cell.length_c   1.000
_cell.angle_alpha   90.00
_cell.angle_beta   90.00
_cell.angle_gamma   90.00
#
_symmetry.space_group_name_H-M   'P 1'
#
loop_
_entity.id
_entity.type
_entity.pdbx_description
1 polymer ?
#
loop_
_entity_poly.entity_id
_entity_poly.type
_entity_poly.pdbx_seq_one_letter_code
_entity_poly.pdbx_strand_id
1 'polypeptide(L)'
;MEGEGEVLYRTVQWDESLLHSTGQTPAGPLFSIECPQGSVCQLHLPHCEILSGEGLDSLSVAHVTGDSVEVLPPLRVTDTHVVVNITDLSLWGLVRMFLPFLSIKGQVLPFLQSFGHPQSVLNVIVLPSNVPLNEVKQQQTGNTYIPVCSDCTLSRGENYSLSCDLKKIQDIYPKAKRVQIYWGYGPNYHPTFQVFLNPDTEHVELRLLERGVDGDEVWAGRVLLPGAVLVGGDQAENSQSDSAEKQLHSVRKDFVDRVSKSVVDDLLDGLLQQKVINKHEMETVKVIPERAEKAREVIDMVLRKGAVSCLIMKTLLVELDPFLCTTLGFS
;
A
#
# COMPACT_ATOMS: atom_id res chain seq x y z
N MET A 1 21.71 -22.28 17.86
CA MET A 1 22.43 -22.80 19.05
C MET A 1 22.62 -24.29 18.87
N GLU A 2 23.74 -24.84 19.32
CA GLU A 2 24.04 -26.29 19.24
C GLU A 2 23.47 -27.08 20.43
N GLY A 3 23.02 -26.38 21.47
CA GLY A 3 22.37 -26.96 22.65
C GLY A 3 21.50 -25.94 23.36
N GLU A 4 20.88 -26.35 24.47
CA GLU A 4 20.13 -25.44 25.34
C GLU A 4 21.09 -24.47 26.05
N GLY A 5 20.68 -23.21 26.20
CA GLY A 5 21.49 -22.20 26.84
C GLY A 5 20.75 -20.88 27.00
N GLU A 6 21.35 -20.01 27.79
CA GLU A 6 20.87 -18.65 28.00
C GLU A 6 21.71 -17.70 27.14
N VAL A 7 21.06 -16.74 26.49
CA VAL A 7 21.72 -15.71 25.70
C VAL A 7 21.38 -14.36 26.30
N LEU A 8 22.41 -13.67 26.78
CA LEU A 8 22.32 -12.30 27.26
C LEU A 8 22.82 -11.40 26.14
N TYR A 9 22.05 -10.37 25.79
CA TYR A 9 22.49 -9.39 24.82
C TYR A 9 22.08 -7.98 25.20
N ARG A 10 22.88 -7.01 24.76
CA ARG A 10 22.58 -5.59 24.87
C ARG A 10 23.14 -4.83 23.67
N THR A 11 22.49 -3.72 23.32
CA THR A 11 23.02 -2.80 22.31
C THR A 11 24.09 -1.92 22.91
N VAL A 12 25.20 -1.74 22.20
CA VAL A 12 26.32 -0.88 22.56
C VAL A 12 26.48 0.18 21.47
N GLN A 13 26.96 1.37 21.85
CA GLN A 13 27.25 2.42 20.88
C GLN A 13 28.51 2.07 20.07
N TRP A 14 28.48 2.33 18.77
CA TRP A 14 29.66 2.20 17.92
C TRP A 14 30.73 3.23 18.31
N ASP A 15 31.96 2.77 18.43
CA ASP A 15 33.13 3.63 18.30
C ASP A 15 33.54 3.68 16.82
N GLU A 16 33.06 4.70 16.10
CA GLU A 16 33.31 4.85 14.66
C GLU A 16 34.80 5.04 14.34
N SER A 17 35.62 5.46 15.30
CA SER A 17 37.06 5.61 15.09
C SER A 17 37.74 4.29 14.74
N LEU A 18 37.21 3.18 15.27
CA LEU A 18 37.68 1.82 14.98
C LEU A 18 37.39 1.38 13.54
N LEU A 19 36.39 1.98 12.88
CA LEU A 19 35.99 1.63 11.53
C LEU A 19 36.74 2.42 10.45
N HIS A 20 37.40 3.53 10.80
CA HIS A 20 38.11 4.38 9.83
C HIS A 20 39.13 3.62 8.98
N SER A 21 39.85 2.67 9.57
CA SER A 21 40.85 1.84 8.86
C SER A 21 40.22 0.82 7.90
N THR A 22 38.95 0.47 8.11
CA THR A 22 38.20 -0.51 7.29
C THR A 22 37.49 0.13 6.10
N GLY A 23 37.30 1.45 6.11
CA GLY A 23 36.50 2.17 5.10
C GLY A 23 35.00 1.87 5.17
N GLN A 24 34.55 1.22 6.25
CA GLN A 24 33.14 0.85 6.45
C GLN A 24 32.44 1.80 7.41
N THR A 25 31.11 1.78 7.35
CA THR A 25 30.23 2.55 8.21
C THR A 25 29.25 1.61 8.92
N PRO A 26 28.80 1.92 10.14
CA PRO A 26 27.75 1.15 10.79
C PRO A 26 26.50 1.02 9.92
N ALA A 27 25.97 -0.19 9.84
CA ALA A 27 24.73 -0.53 9.11
C ALA A 27 23.59 -0.98 10.05
N GLY A 28 23.80 -0.88 11.36
CA GLY A 28 22.84 -1.28 12.38
C GLY A 28 23.39 -1.14 13.79
N PRO A 29 22.68 -1.61 14.82
CA PRO A 29 23.19 -1.67 16.19
C PRO A 29 24.39 -2.61 16.32
N LEU A 30 25.28 -2.30 17.27
CA LEU A 30 26.32 -3.21 17.75
C LEU A 30 25.77 -3.98 18.95
N PHE A 31 25.86 -5.30 18.93
CA PHE A 31 25.38 -6.16 20.01
C PHE A 31 26.54 -6.73 20.81
N SER A 32 26.51 -6.56 22.12
CA SER A 32 27.31 -7.36 23.05
C SER A 32 26.53 -8.62 23.35
N ILE A 33 27.11 -9.78 23.00
CA ILE A 33 26.46 -11.07 23.13
C ILE A 33 27.28 -11.93 24.07
N GLU A 34 26.61 -12.44 25.10
CA GLU A 34 27.18 -13.30 26.12
C GLU A 34 26.32 -14.57 26.22
N CYS A 35 26.95 -15.73 26.24
CA CYS A 35 26.29 -17.03 26.43
C CYS A 35 27.17 -17.89 27.35
N PRO A 36 26.84 -17.98 28.65
CA PRO A 36 27.65 -18.72 29.62
C PRO A 36 27.90 -20.18 29.24
N GLN A 37 26.94 -20.80 28.55
CA GLN A 37 27.00 -22.19 28.11
C GLN A 37 27.79 -22.38 26.81
N GLY A 38 28.17 -21.29 26.13
CA GLY A 38 28.92 -21.35 24.86
C GLY A 38 28.16 -22.01 23.71
N SER A 39 26.84 -22.16 23.80
CA SER A 39 26.03 -22.93 22.84
C SER A 39 25.62 -22.12 21.60
N VAL A 40 25.92 -20.82 21.57
CA VAL A 40 25.64 -19.96 20.41
C VAL A 40 26.75 -20.11 19.36
N CYS A 41 26.38 -20.61 18.19
CA CYS A 41 27.27 -20.83 17.05
C CYS A 41 26.95 -19.95 15.83
N GLN A 42 25.79 -19.28 15.83
CA GLN A 42 25.30 -18.52 14.68
C GLN A 42 24.42 -17.36 15.14
N LEU A 43 24.64 -16.20 14.52
CA LEU A 43 23.86 -15.00 14.73
C LEU A 43 23.04 -14.67 13.48
N HIS A 44 21.85 -14.15 13.72
CA HIS A 44 20.96 -13.59 12.71
C HIS A 44 20.76 -12.12 13.07
N LEU A 45 21.55 -11.26 12.45
CA LEU A 45 21.57 -9.83 12.74
C LEU A 45 20.55 -9.11 11.83
N PRO A 46 19.58 -8.37 12.39
CA PRO A 46 18.53 -7.74 11.60
C PRO A 46 19.09 -6.58 10.76
N HIS A 47 18.57 -6.42 9.54
CA HIS A 47 18.80 -5.24 8.70
C HIS A 47 17.50 -4.73 8.08
N CYS A 48 17.52 -3.47 7.65
CA CYS A 48 16.44 -2.83 6.89
C CYS A 48 16.83 -2.55 5.43
N GLU A 49 17.94 -3.14 4.96
CA GLU A 49 18.40 -2.95 3.58
C GLU A 49 17.41 -3.54 2.57
N ILE A 50 17.01 -2.72 1.60
CA ILE A 50 16.06 -3.01 0.52
C ILE A 50 16.72 -2.89 -0.85
N LEU A 51 17.99 -3.30 -0.91
CA LEU A 51 18.87 -3.07 -2.05
C LEU A 51 18.33 -3.76 -3.31
N SER A 52 18.50 -3.09 -4.45
CA SER A 52 18.15 -3.62 -5.78
C SER A 52 19.42 -3.94 -6.57
N GLY A 53 19.51 -5.13 -7.16
CA GLY A 53 20.67 -5.54 -7.96
C GLY A 53 21.91 -5.88 -7.11
N GLU A 54 23.07 -5.37 -7.49
CA GLU A 54 24.40 -5.69 -6.93
C GLU A 54 24.64 -5.18 -5.48
N GLY A 55 23.64 -4.58 -4.83
CA GLY A 55 23.81 -3.95 -3.52
C GLY A 55 23.91 -4.92 -2.32
N LEU A 56 23.40 -6.15 -2.43
CA LEU A 56 23.38 -7.10 -1.29
C LEU A 56 24.79 -7.48 -0.79
N ASP A 57 25.81 -7.40 -1.64
CA ASP A 57 27.22 -7.64 -1.29
C ASP A 57 27.84 -6.48 -0.49
N SER A 58 27.10 -5.39 -0.26
CA SER A 58 27.57 -4.24 0.52
C SER A 58 27.50 -4.44 2.04
N LEU A 59 26.72 -5.40 2.53
CA LEU A 59 26.61 -5.72 3.95
C LEU A 59 27.71 -6.69 4.37
N SER A 60 28.37 -6.38 5.48
CA SER A 60 29.36 -7.21 6.13
C SER A 60 29.12 -7.26 7.64
N VAL A 61 29.72 -8.22 8.31
CA VAL A 61 29.63 -8.35 9.76
C VAL A 61 30.94 -7.89 10.36
N ALA A 62 30.87 -6.97 11.31
CA ALA A 62 32.01 -6.59 12.11
C ALA A 62 32.00 -7.34 13.43
N HIS A 63 33.13 -7.92 13.75
CA HIS A 63 33.47 -8.52 15.03
C HIS A 63 34.46 -7.58 15.74
N VAL A 64 34.04 -7.00 16.86
CA VAL A 64 34.86 -6.03 17.61
C VAL A 64 35.41 -6.71 18.87
N THR A 65 36.73 -6.74 18.99
CA THR A 65 37.43 -7.31 20.15
C THR A 65 38.46 -6.31 20.66
N GLY A 66 38.18 -5.71 21.83
CA GLY A 66 38.99 -4.62 22.36
C GLY A 66 39.06 -3.45 21.37
N ASP A 67 40.27 -3.08 20.96
CA ASP A 67 40.54 -2.00 20.00
C ASP A 67 40.67 -2.48 18.55
N SER A 68 40.30 -3.73 18.27
CA SER A 68 40.39 -4.34 16.93
C SER A 68 39.01 -4.63 16.35
N VAL A 69 38.89 -4.43 15.03
CA VAL A 69 37.68 -4.76 14.26
C VAL A 69 38.08 -5.69 13.13
N GLU A 70 37.47 -6.87 13.12
CA GLU A 70 37.53 -7.79 12.01
C GLU A 70 36.24 -7.68 11.20
N VAL A 71 36.36 -7.52 9.88
CA VAL A 71 35.22 -7.51 8.96
C VAL A 71 35.14 -8.87 8.29
N LEU A 72 34.02 -9.53 8.48
CA LEU A 72 33.71 -10.86 7.96
C LEU A 72 32.61 -10.78 6.89
N PRO A 73 32.71 -11.58 5.81
CA PRO A 73 31.63 -11.71 4.86
C PRO A 73 30.44 -12.43 5.51
N PRO A 74 29.20 -12.10 5.11
CA PRO A 74 28.02 -12.81 5.61
C PRO A 74 27.99 -14.24 5.07
N LEU A 75 27.48 -15.18 5.86
CA LEU A 75 27.18 -16.54 5.37
C LEU A 75 26.00 -16.52 4.40
N ARG A 76 24.98 -15.71 4.72
CA ARG A 76 23.78 -15.50 3.92
C ARG A 76 23.12 -14.18 4.30
N VAL A 77 22.65 -13.43 3.32
CA VAL A 77 21.77 -12.27 3.54
C VAL A 77 20.36 -12.66 3.10
N THR A 78 19.38 -12.44 3.97
CA THR A 78 17.95 -12.67 3.69
C THR A 78 17.25 -11.33 3.52
N ASP A 79 15.92 -11.31 3.37
CA ASP A 79 15.18 -10.04 3.28
C ASP A 79 15.19 -9.22 4.58
N THR A 80 15.54 -9.84 5.72
CA THR A 80 15.43 -9.23 7.05
C THR A 80 16.66 -9.41 7.95
N HIS A 81 17.51 -10.40 7.67
CA HIS A 81 18.64 -10.76 8.51
C HIS A 81 19.88 -11.13 7.71
N VAL A 82 21.03 -10.72 8.24
CA VAL A 82 22.35 -11.24 7.86
C VAL A 82 22.70 -12.38 8.81
N VAL A 83 23.06 -13.53 8.24
CA VAL A 83 23.46 -14.73 8.97
C VAL A 83 24.97 -14.83 8.99
N VAL A 84 25.56 -15.12 10.15
CA VAL A 84 27.01 -15.31 10.33
C VAL A 84 27.27 -16.37 11.40
N ASN A 85 28.26 -17.22 11.18
CA ASN A 85 28.71 -18.15 12.20
C ASN A 85 29.69 -17.44 13.14
N ILE A 86 29.57 -17.68 14.43
CA ILE A 86 30.41 -17.07 15.45
C ILE A 86 31.10 -18.13 16.28
N THR A 87 32.33 -17.84 16.67
CA THR A 87 33.13 -18.63 17.61
C THR A 87 33.29 -17.92 18.94
N ASP A 88 33.14 -16.61 18.94
CA ASP A 88 33.43 -15.73 20.08
C ASP A 88 32.19 -14.97 20.53
N LEU A 89 32.04 -14.83 21.84
CA LEU A 89 30.94 -14.16 22.50
C LEU A 89 31.40 -12.76 22.90
N SER A 90 31.26 -11.81 21.97
CA SER A 90 31.85 -10.48 22.01
C SER A 90 30.89 -9.45 21.37
N LEU A 91 31.44 -8.39 20.77
CA LEU A 91 30.68 -7.35 20.09
C LEU A 91 30.51 -7.68 18.60
N TRP A 92 29.27 -7.77 18.14
CA TRP A 92 28.90 -8.14 16.78
C TRP A 92 27.90 -7.16 16.20
N GLY A 93 28.15 -6.65 14.99
CA GLY A 93 27.28 -5.67 14.36
C GLY A 93 27.39 -5.68 12.85
N LEU A 94 26.41 -5.08 12.19
CA LEU A 94 26.44 -4.91 10.75
C LEU A 94 27.18 -3.64 10.37
N VAL A 95 28.03 -3.77 9.36
CA VAL A 95 28.77 -2.69 8.73
C VAL A 95 28.55 -2.76 7.23
N ARG A 96 28.74 -1.63 6.56
CA ARG A 96 28.60 -1.56 5.11
C ARG A 96 29.65 -0.64 4.51
N MET A 97 30.04 -0.98 3.29
CA MET A 97 30.86 -0.08 2.48
C MET A 97 30.04 1.14 2.09
N PHE A 98 30.63 2.34 2.24
CA PHE A 98 30.01 3.55 1.73
C PHE A 98 30.05 3.54 0.19
N LEU A 99 28.93 3.18 -0.41
CA LEU A 99 28.74 3.22 -1.86
C LEU A 99 27.81 4.41 -2.20
N PRO A 100 28.30 5.43 -2.93
CA PRO A 100 27.52 6.63 -3.23
C PRO A 100 26.37 6.37 -4.21
N PHE A 101 26.40 5.28 -4.97
CA PHE A 101 25.44 4.95 -6.03
C PHE A 101 24.50 3.77 -5.67
N LEU A 102 24.25 3.51 -4.39
CA LEU A 102 23.36 2.41 -4.00
C LEU A 102 21.93 2.67 -4.47
N SER A 103 21.37 1.69 -5.16
CA SER A 103 19.96 1.68 -5.55
C SER A 103 19.16 0.72 -4.66
N ILE A 104 17.92 1.12 -4.38
CA ILE A 104 16.96 0.33 -3.62
C ILE A 104 15.71 0.02 -4.42
N LYS A 105 14.97 -0.96 -3.92
CA LYS A 105 13.58 -1.18 -4.28
C LYS A 105 12.72 -0.04 -3.71
N GLY A 106 12.10 0.70 -4.62
CA GLY A 106 11.10 1.71 -4.32
C GLY A 106 9.72 1.27 -4.81
N GLN A 107 8.73 2.09 -4.49
CA GLN A 107 7.36 1.94 -4.97
C GLN A 107 6.76 3.30 -5.33
N VAL A 108 5.92 3.32 -6.37
CA VAL A 108 5.12 4.47 -6.80
C VAL A 108 3.66 4.21 -6.48
N LEU A 109 3.08 5.05 -5.64
CA LEU A 109 1.72 4.90 -5.10
C LEU A 109 0.86 6.12 -5.48
N PRO A 110 -0.01 6.00 -6.49
CA PRO A 110 -0.93 7.06 -6.87
C PRO A 110 -2.21 7.05 -6.01
N PHE A 111 -2.58 8.22 -5.51
CA PHE A 111 -3.79 8.49 -4.76
C PHE A 111 -4.57 9.63 -5.41
N LEU A 112 -5.79 9.34 -5.86
CA LEU A 112 -6.67 10.35 -6.44
C LEU A 112 -7.41 11.12 -5.34
N GLN A 113 -7.20 12.42 -5.31
CA GLN A 113 -7.94 13.36 -4.50
C GLN A 113 -9.01 14.03 -5.36
N SER A 114 -10.27 13.76 -5.06
CA SER A 114 -11.42 14.40 -5.69
C SER A 114 -12.04 15.41 -4.74
N PHE A 115 -12.25 16.64 -5.22
CA PHE A 115 -12.80 17.73 -4.42
C PHE A 115 -14.29 18.01 -4.69
N GLY A 116 -14.99 17.12 -5.41
CA GLY A 116 -16.34 17.43 -5.91
C GLY A 116 -16.38 18.61 -6.89
N HIS A 117 -15.22 18.94 -7.47
CA HIS A 117 -14.95 20.04 -8.39
C HIS A 117 -14.33 19.50 -9.68
N PRO A 118 -14.33 20.28 -10.79
CA PRO A 118 -13.85 19.81 -12.10
C PRO A 118 -12.41 19.31 -12.10
N GLN A 119 -11.59 19.83 -11.19
CA GLN A 119 -10.18 19.54 -11.15
C GLN A 119 -9.89 18.51 -10.05
N SER A 120 -9.45 17.33 -10.46
CA SER A 120 -8.94 16.30 -9.56
C SER A 120 -7.42 16.39 -9.45
N VAL A 121 -6.87 15.99 -8.32
CA VAL A 121 -5.42 15.98 -8.08
C VAL A 121 -4.97 14.55 -7.85
N LEU A 122 -4.01 14.10 -8.63
CA LEU A 122 -3.35 12.82 -8.44
C LEU A 122 -2.09 13.04 -7.60
N ASN A 123 -2.17 12.61 -6.34
CA ASN A 123 -1.05 12.60 -5.42
C ASN A 123 -0.20 11.35 -5.70
N VAL A 124 1.02 11.56 -6.20
CA VAL A 124 1.97 10.48 -6.50
C VAL A 124 3.00 10.43 -5.40
N ILE A 125 2.94 9.40 -4.58
CA ILE A 125 3.88 9.15 -3.49
C ILE A 125 4.93 8.17 -3.99
N VAL A 126 6.20 8.55 -3.90
CA VAL A 126 7.35 7.70 -4.26
C VAL A 126 8.21 7.52 -3.02
N LEU A 127 8.36 6.28 -2.58
CA LEU A 127 9.04 5.95 -1.33
C LEU A 127 9.64 4.52 -1.35
N PRO A 128 10.49 4.16 -0.38
CA PRO A 128 11.03 2.81 -0.21
C PRO A 128 9.99 1.68 -0.13
N SER A 129 10.28 0.49 -0.69
CA SER A 129 9.35 -0.66 -0.70
C SER A 129 9.09 -1.29 0.68
N ASN A 130 9.93 -1.02 1.69
CA ASN A 130 9.71 -1.51 3.06
C ASN A 130 8.65 -0.72 3.83
N VAL A 131 8.17 0.42 3.31
CA VAL A 131 7.04 1.14 3.90
C VAL A 131 5.73 0.42 3.53
N PRO A 132 4.94 -0.06 4.50
CA PRO A 132 3.72 -0.80 4.19
C PRO A 132 2.64 0.09 3.56
N LEU A 133 2.03 -0.36 2.46
CA LEU A 133 0.93 0.35 1.78
C LEU A 133 -0.22 0.72 2.74
N ASN A 134 -0.52 -0.13 3.72
CA ASN A 134 -1.59 0.13 4.69
C ASN A 134 -1.31 1.35 5.57
N GLU A 135 -0.05 1.61 5.94
CA GLU A 135 0.31 2.81 6.71
C GLU A 135 0.14 4.08 5.86
N VAL A 136 0.53 4.02 4.58
CA VAL A 136 0.34 5.12 3.64
C VAL A 136 -1.14 5.42 3.44
N LYS A 137 -1.97 4.38 3.23
CA LYS A 137 -3.43 4.51 3.08
C LYS A 137 -4.09 5.17 4.29
N GLN A 138 -3.66 4.84 5.51
CA GLN A 138 -4.21 5.42 6.74
C GLN A 138 -3.99 6.93 6.84
N GLN A 139 -2.93 7.48 6.22
CA GLN A 139 -2.64 8.92 6.21
C GLN A 139 -3.28 9.67 5.04
N GLN A 140 -3.71 8.93 4.01
CA GLN A 140 -4.35 9.48 2.82
C GLN A 140 -5.88 9.46 2.96
N THR A 141 -6.41 9.79 4.15
CA THR A 141 -7.85 9.77 4.43
C THR A 141 -8.61 10.68 3.46
N GLY A 142 -9.55 10.09 2.69
CA GLY A 142 -10.33 10.81 1.69
C GLY A 142 -9.78 10.74 0.26
N ASN A 143 -8.57 10.20 0.06
CA ASN A 143 -8.02 9.95 -1.26
C ASN A 143 -8.24 8.48 -1.68
N THR A 144 -8.51 8.27 -2.96
CA THR A 144 -8.71 6.93 -3.53
C THR A 144 -7.38 6.37 -4.03
N TYR A 145 -6.92 5.28 -3.45
CA TYR A 145 -5.73 4.57 -3.95
C TYR A 145 -6.04 3.92 -5.30
N ILE A 146 -5.19 4.15 -6.30
CA ILE A 146 -5.30 3.52 -7.62
C ILE A 146 -4.23 2.40 -7.72
N PRO A 147 -4.63 1.13 -7.83
CA PRO A 147 -3.68 0.03 -8.00
C PRO A 147 -2.90 0.17 -9.32
N VAL A 148 -1.57 0.05 -9.23
CA VAL A 148 -0.65 0.05 -10.36
C VAL A 148 0.46 -0.96 -10.11
N CYS A 149 1.20 -1.36 -11.15
CA CYS A 149 2.49 -2.02 -10.97
C CYS A 149 3.46 -1.02 -10.33
N SER A 150 3.62 -1.07 -9.01
CA SER A 150 4.25 0.01 -8.25
C SER A 150 5.77 -0.03 -8.21
N ASP A 151 6.39 -1.18 -8.47
CA ASP A 151 7.81 -1.41 -8.22
C ASP A 151 8.72 -0.51 -9.06
N CYS A 152 9.68 0.15 -8.42
CA CYS A 152 10.68 0.98 -9.07
C CYS A 152 12.06 0.83 -8.43
N THR A 153 13.07 1.44 -9.03
CA THR A 153 14.43 1.50 -8.47
C THR A 153 14.80 2.93 -8.13
N LEU A 154 15.27 3.18 -6.91
CA LEU A 154 15.69 4.50 -6.43
C LEU A 154 17.16 4.48 -6.00
N SER A 155 17.99 5.26 -6.67
CA SER A 155 19.39 5.50 -6.31
C SER A 155 19.58 6.63 -5.28
N ARG A 156 20.59 6.45 -4.43
CA ARG A 156 20.95 7.35 -3.33
C ARG A 156 21.43 8.71 -3.84
N GLY A 157 20.91 9.78 -3.24
CA GLY A 157 21.35 11.16 -3.52
C GLY A 157 20.93 11.71 -4.88
N GLU A 158 20.26 10.88 -5.68
CA GLU A 158 19.77 11.26 -6.99
C GLU A 158 18.51 12.13 -6.91
N ASN A 159 18.29 12.85 -8.00
CA ASN A 159 17.11 13.68 -8.18
C ASN A 159 16.14 13.01 -9.14
N TYR A 160 14.86 13.09 -8.81
CA TYR A 160 13.79 12.52 -9.60
C TYR A 160 12.87 13.59 -10.16
N SER A 161 12.29 13.30 -11.31
CA SER A 161 11.22 14.08 -11.89
C SER A 161 10.10 13.17 -12.38
N LEU A 162 8.88 13.65 -12.31
CA LEU A 162 7.70 12.97 -12.85
C LEU A 162 7.32 13.62 -14.18
N SER A 163 7.13 12.81 -15.21
CA SER A 163 6.62 13.24 -16.50
C SER A 163 5.28 12.56 -16.80
N CYS A 164 4.52 13.19 -17.68
CA CYS A 164 3.17 12.82 -18.07
C CYS A 164 3.05 12.93 -19.60
N ASP A 165 2.37 11.98 -20.24
CA ASP A 165 2.16 11.93 -21.69
C ASP A 165 1.18 13.00 -22.21
N LEU A 166 0.27 13.46 -21.34
CA LEU A 166 -0.72 14.45 -21.70
C LEU A 166 -0.09 15.85 -21.86
N LYS A 167 0.12 16.27 -23.10
CA LYS A 167 0.63 17.62 -23.48
C LYS A 167 -0.15 18.79 -22.87
N LYS A 168 -1.40 18.56 -22.42
CA LYS A 168 -2.27 19.55 -21.76
C LYS A 168 -2.08 19.63 -20.24
N ILE A 169 -1.45 18.64 -19.60
CA ILE A 169 -1.15 18.66 -18.17
C ILE A 169 0.22 19.31 -17.99
N GLN A 170 0.23 20.62 -17.78
CA GLN A 170 1.45 21.37 -17.47
C GLN A 170 1.65 21.55 -15.95
N ASP A 171 0.70 21.10 -15.14
CA ASP A 171 0.66 21.35 -13.70
C ASP A 171 1.02 20.10 -12.91
N ILE A 172 2.30 19.74 -12.99
CA ILE A 172 2.95 18.84 -12.04
C ILE A 172 3.68 19.69 -11.00
N TYR A 173 3.47 19.39 -9.73
CA TYR A 173 4.15 20.01 -8.60
C TYR A 173 4.97 18.97 -7.82
N PRO A 174 6.11 19.36 -7.22
CA PRO A 174 6.72 20.69 -7.29
C PRO A 174 7.24 21.01 -8.70
N LYS A 175 7.17 22.29 -9.10
CA LYS A 175 7.73 22.77 -10.39
C LYS A 175 9.26 22.69 -10.44
N ALA A 176 9.90 22.43 -9.29
CA ALA A 176 11.31 22.10 -9.23
C ALA A 176 11.57 20.86 -10.08
N LYS A 177 12.48 20.97 -11.05
CA LYS A 177 12.79 19.87 -12.00
C LYS A 177 13.42 18.64 -11.33
N ARG A 178 13.72 18.71 -10.04
CA ARG A 178 14.55 17.76 -9.30
C ARG A 178 14.06 17.69 -7.86
N VAL A 179 13.49 16.56 -7.49
CA VAL A 179 13.10 16.24 -6.12
C VAL A 179 14.03 15.14 -5.61
N GLN A 180 14.70 15.39 -4.48
CA GLN A 180 15.45 14.34 -3.80
C GLN A 180 14.47 13.52 -2.97
N ILE A 181 14.42 12.23 -3.28
CA ILE A 181 13.63 11.28 -2.49
C ILE A 181 14.52 10.80 -1.36
N TYR A 182 14.40 11.46 -0.22
CA TYR A 182 15.07 11.03 1.00
C TYR A 182 14.44 9.73 1.49
N TRP A 183 15.26 8.90 2.14
CA TRP A 183 14.90 7.65 2.82
C TRP A 183 14.01 7.88 4.06
N GLY A 184 13.00 8.73 3.93
CA GLY A 184 12.05 9.04 5.00
C GLY A 184 11.09 7.88 5.16
N TYR A 185 11.39 6.98 6.09
CA TYR A 185 10.53 5.85 6.47
C TYR A 185 9.32 6.29 7.33
N GLY A 186 8.78 7.49 7.08
CA GLY A 186 7.72 8.09 7.88
C GLY A 186 8.22 8.98 9.03
N PRO A 187 7.35 9.35 9.99
CA PRO A 187 5.97 8.90 10.06
C PRO A 187 5.05 9.60 9.07
N ASN A 188 5.47 10.68 8.40
CA ASN A 188 4.58 11.44 7.52
C ASN A 188 4.81 11.10 6.04
N TYR A 189 3.79 10.54 5.38
CA TYR A 189 3.84 10.14 3.97
C TYR A 189 3.18 11.20 3.08
N HIS A 190 3.94 12.23 2.72
CA HIS A 190 3.48 13.31 1.84
C HIS A 190 3.61 12.94 0.34
N PRO A 191 2.77 13.49 -0.54
CA PRO A 191 2.93 13.36 -1.98
C PRO A 191 4.31 13.87 -2.43
N THR A 192 5.05 13.03 -3.14
CA THR A 192 6.32 13.43 -3.78
C THR A 192 6.04 14.34 -4.97
N PHE A 193 4.98 14.01 -5.73
CA PHE A 193 4.47 14.82 -6.82
C PHE A 193 2.95 14.95 -6.74
N GLN A 194 2.43 16.04 -7.27
CA GLN A 194 1.00 16.27 -7.45
C GLN A 194 0.74 16.59 -8.91
N VAL A 195 -0.13 15.82 -9.55
CA VAL A 195 -0.52 16.01 -10.95
C VAL A 195 -1.95 16.53 -10.98
N PHE A 196 -2.15 17.74 -11.48
CA PHE A 196 -3.46 18.32 -11.62
C PHE A 196 -4.10 17.84 -12.93
N LEU A 197 -5.21 17.12 -12.80
CA LEU A 197 -5.87 16.46 -13.91
C LEU A 197 -6.97 17.34 -14.48
N ASN A 198 -7.15 17.27 -15.80
CA ASN A 198 -8.31 17.87 -16.44
C ASN A 198 -9.56 17.00 -16.20
N PRO A 199 -10.77 17.58 -16.19
CA PRO A 199 -12.01 16.85 -15.98
C PRO A 199 -12.16 15.61 -16.88
N ASP A 200 -11.83 15.75 -18.16
CA ASP A 200 -12.08 14.70 -19.16
C ASP A 200 -10.96 13.64 -19.24
N THR A 201 -10.10 13.56 -18.22
CA THR A 201 -8.95 12.66 -18.23
C THR A 201 -9.37 11.27 -17.73
N GLU A 202 -9.49 10.30 -18.64
CA GLU A 202 -9.82 8.91 -18.30
C GLU A 202 -8.60 8.13 -17.78
N HIS A 203 -7.44 8.39 -18.34
CA HIS A 203 -6.19 7.75 -17.96
C HIS A 203 -5.01 8.70 -18.17
N VAL A 204 -3.93 8.45 -17.45
CA VAL A 204 -2.69 9.19 -17.59
C VAL A 204 -1.52 8.22 -17.56
N GLU A 205 -0.54 8.40 -18.45
CA GLU A 205 0.71 7.64 -18.41
C GLU A 205 1.76 8.49 -17.69
N LEU A 206 2.24 7.95 -16.58
CA LEU A 206 3.24 8.60 -15.75
C LEU A 206 4.58 7.88 -15.92
N ARG A 207 5.66 8.66 -15.94
CA ARG A 207 7.03 8.14 -15.96
C ARG A 207 7.85 8.84 -14.90
N LEU A 208 8.52 8.07 -14.06
CA LEU A 208 9.50 8.55 -13.08
C LEU A 208 10.89 8.48 -13.72
N LEU A 209 11.56 9.61 -13.76
CA LEU A 209 12.88 9.76 -14.38
C LEU A 209 13.92 10.10 -13.33
N GLU A 210 15.00 9.33 -13.28
CA GLU A 210 16.21 9.62 -12.51
C GLU A 210 17.06 10.68 -13.23
N ARG A 211 17.85 11.50 -12.52
CA ARG A 211 18.69 12.58 -13.08
C ARG A 211 17.92 13.72 -13.79
N GLY A 212 16.59 13.70 -13.78
CA GLY A 212 15.72 14.75 -14.31
C GLY A 212 15.07 14.37 -15.65
N VAL A 213 14.60 15.38 -16.40
CA VAL A 213 13.71 15.21 -17.57
C VAL A 213 14.35 14.41 -18.73
N ASP A 214 15.67 14.40 -18.82
CA ASP A 214 16.43 13.69 -19.87
C ASP A 214 17.14 12.44 -19.36
N GLY A 215 16.85 12.00 -18.14
CA GLY A 215 17.51 10.85 -17.54
C GLY A 215 16.72 9.55 -17.64
N ASP A 216 17.21 8.53 -16.94
CA ASP A 216 16.73 7.16 -17.13
C ASP A 216 15.35 6.94 -16.52
N GLU A 217 14.50 6.24 -17.26
CA GLU A 217 13.19 5.82 -16.80
C GLU A 217 13.34 4.70 -15.77
N VAL A 218 13.02 5.00 -14.51
CA VAL A 218 13.08 4.03 -13.40
C VAL A 218 11.70 3.43 -13.09
N TRP A 219 10.64 4.01 -13.62
CA TRP A 219 9.28 3.50 -13.54
C TRP A 219 8.40 4.13 -14.62
N ALA A 220 7.52 3.32 -15.21
CA ALA A 220 6.43 3.79 -16.07
C ALA A 220 5.16 3.02 -15.75
N GLY A 221 4.05 3.74 -15.68
CA GLY A 221 2.76 3.14 -15.38
C GLY A 221 1.60 3.92 -15.95
N ARG A 222 0.59 3.19 -16.42
CA ARG A 222 -0.70 3.75 -16.80
C ARG A 222 -1.60 3.80 -15.57
N VAL A 223 -2.06 4.99 -15.22
CA VAL A 223 -3.00 5.24 -14.13
C VAL A 223 -4.38 5.43 -14.72
N LEU A 224 -5.30 4.52 -14.41
CA LEU A 224 -6.71 4.63 -14.79
C LEU A 224 -7.42 5.48 -13.75
N LEU A 225 -8.01 6.60 -14.18
CA LEU A 225 -8.69 7.52 -13.28
C LEU A 225 -10.16 7.10 -13.18
N PRO A 226 -10.68 6.86 -11.97
CA PRO A 226 -12.11 6.78 -11.76
C PRO A 226 -12.75 8.07 -12.30
N GLY A 227 -13.56 7.95 -13.36
CA GLY A 227 -14.01 9.09 -14.17
C GLY A 227 -14.57 10.25 -13.36
N ALA A 228 -14.20 11.47 -13.75
CA ALA A 228 -14.72 12.70 -13.16
C ALA A 228 -16.24 12.80 -13.35
N VAL A 229 -17.00 12.39 -12.34
CA VAL A 229 -18.41 12.75 -12.25
C VAL A 229 -18.47 14.20 -11.79
N LEU A 230 -18.38 15.12 -12.75
CA LEU A 230 -18.82 16.49 -12.53
C LEU A 230 -20.34 16.55 -12.50
N VAL A 231 -20.85 17.03 -11.36
CA VAL A 231 -22.24 17.40 -11.16
C VAL A 231 -22.69 18.36 -12.26
N GLY A 232 -23.58 17.90 -13.15
CA GLY A 232 -24.17 18.76 -14.17
C GLY A 232 -24.92 18.08 -15.32
N GLY A 233 -25.87 17.18 -15.00
CA GLY A 233 -26.98 16.85 -15.91
C GLY A 233 -26.75 15.69 -16.89
N ASP A 234 -27.53 14.64 -16.68
CA ASP A 234 -27.99 13.64 -17.66
C ASP A 234 -26.98 13.05 -18.65
N GLN A 235 -26.83 11.72 -18.53
CA GLN A 235 -26.30 10.77 -19.53
C GLN A 235 -24.78 10.58 -19.58
N ALA A 236 -24.21 9.81 -18.63
CA ALA A 236 -23.03 8.96 -18.90
C ALA A 236 -22.72 7.86 -17.84
N GLU A 237 -23.59 7.58 -16.85
CA GLU A 237 -23.44 6.38 -15.98
C GLU A 237 -24.02 5.08 -16.61
N ASN A 238 -24.37 5.13 -17.91
CA ASN A 238 -25.36 4.23 -18.49
C ASN A 238 -24.85 2.87 -19.00
N SER A 239 -23.72 2.36 -18.48
CA SER A 239 -23.22 1.04 -18.91
C SER A 239 -23.05 0.02 -17.79
N GLN A 240 -22.90 0.45 -16.54
CA GLN A 240 -22.82 -0.48 -15.39
C GLN A 240 -23.80 -0.16 -14.24
N SER A 241 -24.16 1.12 -14.01
CA SER A 241 -25.16 1.48 -13.00
C SER A 241 -26.58 1.17 -13.49
N ASP A 242 -26.83 1.43 -14.78
CA ASP A 242 -28.02 1.03 -15.52
C ASP A 242 -28.15 -0.51 -15.60
N SER A 243 -27.04 -1.25 -15.51
CA SER A 243 -27.05 -2.72 -15.44
C SER A 243 -27.50 -3.22 -14.06
N ALA A 244 -27.03 -2.64 -12.96
CA ALA A 244 -27.39 -3.10 -11.62
C ALA A 244 -28.85 -2.79 -11.25
N GLU A 245 -29.39 -1.61 -11.60
CA GLU A 245 -30.81 -1.30 -11.39
C GLU A 245 -31.72 -2.16 -12.26
N LYS A 246 -31.39 -2.33 -13.55
CA LYS A 246 -32.15 -3.23 -14.44
C LYS A 246 -32.07 -4.69 -13.99
N GLN A 247 -30.91 -5.13 -13.51
CA GLN A 247 -30.74 -6.46 -12.91
C GLN A 247 -31.60 -6.61 -11.65
N LEU A 248 -31.52 -5.70 -10.68
CA LEU A 248 -32.36 -5.75 -9.47
C LEU A 248 -33.86 -5.67 -9.78
N HIS A 249 -34.27 -4.85 -10.76
CA HIS A 249 -35.64 -4.83 -11.25
C HIS A 249 -36.07 -6.17 -11.87
N SER A 250 -35.20 -6.80 -12.65
CA SER A 250 -35.48 -8.10 -13.28
C SER A 250 -35.55 -9.25 -12.28
N VAL A 251 -34.68 -9.24 -11.26
CA VAL A 251 -34.61 -10.28 -10.23
C VAL A 251 -35.53 -10.01 -9.05
N ARG A 252 -36.23 -8.86 -9.02
CA ARG A 252 -37.08 -8.43 -7.90
C ARG A 252 -38.09 -9.48 -7.47
N LYS A 253 -38.74 -10.12 -8.44
CA LYS A 253 -39.74 -11.17 -8.17
C LYS A 253 -39.09 -12.40 -7.55
N ASP A 254 -38.00 -12.88 -8.15
CA ASP A 254 -37.29 -14.07 -7.69
C ASP A 254 -36.61 -13.86 -6.32
N PHE A 255 -36.11 -12.65 -6.07
CA PHE A 255 -35.59 -12.24 -4.77
C PHE A 255 -36.69 -12.32 -3.70
N VAL A 256 -37.85 -11.71 -3.94
CA VAL A 256 -38.98 -11.73 -3.00
C VAL A 256 -39.49 -13.16 -2.74
N ASP A 257 -39.49 -14.02 -3.75
CA ASP A 257 -39.99 -15.39 -3.61
C ASP A 257 -39.01 -16.32 -2.88
N ARG A 258 -37.69 -16.11 -3.06
CA ARG A 258 -36.65 -17.07 -2.62
C ARG A 258 -35.83 -16.64 -1.41
N VAL A 259 -35.74 -15.35 -1.10
CA VAL A 259 -34.89 -14.88 0.00
C VAL A 259 -35.42 -15.36 1.35
N SER A 260 -34.53 -15.87 2.20
CA SER A 260 -34.88 -16.30 3.56
C SER A 260 -35.08 -15.10 4.48
N LYS A 261 -35.86 -15.28 5.56
CA LYS A 261 -36.13 -14.18 6.52
C LYS A 261 -34.85 -13.69 7.20
N SER A 262 -33.92 -14.59 7.53
CA SER A 262 -32.64 -14.25 8.16
C SER A 262 -31.77 -13.40 7.24
N VAL A 263 -31.66 -13.78 5.95
CA VAL A 263 -30.87 -13.00 4.97
C VAL A 263 -31.46 -11.60 4.77
N VAL A 264 -32.78 -11.43 4.82
CA VAL A 264 -33.41 -10.09 4.76
C VAL A 264 -33.07 -9.25 6.00
N ASP A 265 -33.03 -9.85 7.19
CA ASP A 265 -32.67 -9.18 8.43
C ASP A 265 -31.18 -8.77 8.44
N ASP A 266 -30.29 -9.66 8.03
CA ASP A 266 -28.85 -9.40 7.92
C ASP A 266 -28.55 -8.36 6.82
N LEU A 267 -29.28 -8.41 5.71
CA LEU A 267 -29.18 -7.41 4.63
C LEU A 267 -29.61 -6.03 5.11
N LEU A 268 -30.68 -5.93 5.89
CA LEU A 268 -31.12 -4.67 6.50
C LEU A 268 -30.05 -4.08 7.44
N ASP A 269 -29.43 -4.92 8.26
CA ASP A 269 -28.35 -4.49 9.15
C ASP A 269 -27.12 -4.02 8.35
N GLY A 270 -26.76 -4.71 7.26
CA GLY A 270 -25.68 -4.30 6.35
C GLY A 270 -25.98 -2.99 5.60
N LEU A 271 -27.22 -2.80 5.14
CA LEU A 271 -27.66 -1.55 4.51
C LEU A 271 -27.63 -0.36 5.48
N LEU A 272 -27.89 -0.58 6.78
CA LEU A 272 -27.74 0.45 7.81
C LEU A 272 -26.25 0.78 8.04
N GLN A 273 -25.38 -0.22 8.13
CA GLN A 273 -23.94 -0.02 8.35
C GLN A 273 -23.29 0.78 7.21
N GLN A 274 -23.68 0.50 5.97
CA GLN A 274 -23.25 1.24 4.78
C GLN A 274 -23.97 2.59 4.58
N LYS A 275 -24.84 2.99 5.53
CA LYS A 275 -25.63 4.24 5.52
C LYS A 275 -26.55 4.39 4.30
N VAL A 276 -26.95 3.29 3.67
CA VAL A 276 -27.92 3.28 2.55
C VAL A 276 -29.32 3.60 3.08
N ILE A 277 -29.69 2.96 4.19
CA ILE A 277 -30.95 3.23 4.91
C ILE A 277 -30.65 3.93 6.23
N ASN A 278 -31.56 4.77 6.68
CA ASN A 278 -31.46 5.39 8.01
C ASN A 278 -32.16 4.52 9.07
N LYS A 279 -31.90 4.83 10.35
CA LYS A 279 -32.45 4.05 11.48
C LYS A 279 -33.99 4.03 11.49
N HIS A 280 -34.64 5.10 11.04
CA HIS A 280 -36.09 5.19 11.00
C HIS A 280 -36.68 4.28 9.90
N GLU A 281 -36.10 4.29 8.71
CA GLU A 281 -36.46 3.41 7.58
C GLU A 281 -36.26 1.93 7.91
N MET A 282 -35.22 1.61 8.68
CA MET A 282 -34.97 0.26 9.15
C MET A 282 -36.02 -0.20 10.16
N GLU A 283 -36.38 0.66 11.11
CA GLU A 283 -37.40 0.37 12.12
C GLU A 283 -38.79 0.16 11.47
N THR A 284 -39.13 0.91 10.42
CA THR A 284 -40.40 0.72 9.69
C THR A 284 -40.46 -0.62 8.97
N VAL A 285 -39.37 -1.04 8.33
CA VAL A 285 -39.30 -2.34 7.61
C VAL A 285 -39.21 -3.52 8.59
N LYS A 286 -38.57 -3.37 9.75
CA LYS A 286 -38.47 -4.44 10.76
C LYS A 286 -39.82 -4.88 11.31
N VAL A 287 -40.82 -4.00 11.33
CA VAL A 287 -42.16 -4.27 11.86
C VAL A 287 -43.03 -5.10 10.90
N ILE A 288 -42.65 -5.24 9.62
CA ILE A 288 -43.42 -6.01 8.64
C ILE A 288 -43.35 -7.52 8.96
N PRO A 289 -44.49 -8.19 9.26
CA PRO A 289 -44.49 -9.58 9.71
C PRO A 289 -44.33 -10.58 8.56
N GLU A 290 -44.83 -10.25 7.37
CA GLU A 290 -44.79 -11.11 6.19
C GLU A 290 -43.43 -11.04 5.49
N ARG A 291 -42.75 -12.19 5.35
CA ARG A 291 -41.42 -12.30 4.74
C ARG A 291 -41.35 -11.69 3.34
N ALA A 292 -42.32 -12.01 2.48
CA ALA A 292 -42.34 -11.55 1.09
C ALA A 292 -42.57 -10.04 0.99
N GLU A 293 -43.47 -9.49 1.81
CA GLU A 293 -43.73 -8.05 1.87
C GLU A 293 -42.52 -7.29 2.43
N LYS A 294 -41.85 -7.87 3.44
CA LYS A 294 -40.62 -7.31 3.99
C LYS A 294 -39.49 -7.26 2.96
N ALA A 295 -39.26 -8.37 2.25
CA ALA A 295 -38.26 -8.43 1.18
C ALA A 295 -38.56 -7.43 0.05
N ARG A 296 -39.85 -7.26 -0.29
CA ARG A 296 -40.32 -6.31 -1.29
C ARG A 296 -40.03 -4.87 -0.87
N GLU A 297 -40.30 -4.51 0.38
CA GLU A 297 -40.04 -3.14 0.85
C GLU A 297 -38.53 -2.84 0.90
N VAL A 298 -37.69 -3.82 1.27
CA VAL A 298 -36.22 -3.65 1.24
C VAL A 298 -35.71 -3.37 -0.17
N ILE A 299 -36.08 -4.21 -1.16
CA ILE A 299 -35.60 -4.01 -2.53
C ILE A 299 -36.17 -2.74 -3.16
N ASP A 300 -37.43 -2.39 -2.89
CA ASP A 300 -38.07 -1.18 -3.42
C ASP A 300 -37.48 0.09 -2.79
N MET A 301 -37.11 0.04 -1.52
CA MET A 301 -36.40 1.13 -0.87
C MET A 301 -35.01 1.34 -1.47
N VAL A 302 -34.29 0.25 -1.73
CA VAL A 302 -32.97 0.30 -2.38
C VAL A 302 -33.07 0.83 -3.82
N LEU A 303 -34.06 0.37 -4.58
CA LEU A 303 -34.35 0.84 -5.94
C LEU A 303 -34.70 2.35 -5.96
N ARG A 304 -35.50 2.83 -5.01
CA ARG A 304 -35.85 4.27 -4.89
C ARG A 304 -34.65 5.16 -4.56
N LYS A 305 -33.61 4.62 -3.92
CA LYS A 305 -32.38 5.34 -3.56
C LYS A 305 -31.32 5.31 -4.66
N GLY A 306 -31.60 4.64 -5.78
CA GLY A 306 -30.79 4.67 -7.00
C GLY A 306 -29.67 3.62 -7.08
N ALA A 307 -28.91 3.69 -8.17
CA ALA A 307 -28.05 2.60 -8.65
C ALA A 307 -26.92 2.24 -7.71
N VAL A 308 -26.38 3.22 -6.99
CA VAL A 308 -25.33 3.02 -5.98
C VAL A 308 -25.85 2.15 -4.83
N SER A 309 -27.08 2.40 -4.39
CA SER A 309 -27.75 1.59 -3.37
C SER A 309 -28.01 0.17 -3.87
N CYS A 310 -28.39 0.02 -5.14
CA CYS A 310 -28.61 -1.28 -5.79
C CYS A 310 -27.32 -2.10 -5.89
N LEU A 311 -26.19 -1.46 -6.18
CA LEU A 311 -24.88 -2.09 -6.22
C LEU A 311 -24.44 -2.55 -4.82
N ILE A 312 -24.61 -1.70 -3.79
CA ILE A 312 -24.30 -2.05 -2.41
C ILE A 312 -25.14 -3.24 -1.95
N MET A 313 -26.45 -3.25 -2.25
CA MET A 313 -27.31 -4.39 -1.96
C MET A 313 -26.86 -5.66 -2.69
N LYS A 314 -26.43 -5.57 -3.96
CA LYS A 314 -25.91 -6.72 -4.71
C LYS A 314 -24.65 -7.28 -4.05
N THR A 315 -23.69 -6.42 -3.67
CA THR A 315 -22.46 -6.84 -2.99
C THR A 315 -22.75 -7.50 -1.65
N LEU A 316 -23.62 -6.90 -0.82
CA LEU A 316 -24.02 -7.47 0.46
C LEU A 316 -24.75 -8.81 0.28
N LEU A 317 -25.60 -8.95 -0.73
CA LEU A 317 -26.32 -10.19 -0.99
C LEU A 317 -25.36 -11.32 -1.43
N VAL A 318 -24.32 -11.00 -2.21
CA VAL A 318 -23.28 -11.97 -2.60
C VAL A 318 -22.49 -12.47 -1.39
N GLU A 319 -22.22 -11.59 -0.42
CA GLU A 319 -21.53 -11.96 0.82
C GLU A 319 -22.42 -12.79 1.77
N LEU A 320 -23.72 -12.46 1.84
CA LEU A 320 -24.66 -13.10 2.76
C LEU A 320 -25.20 -14.45 2.25
N ASP A 321 -25.47 -14.56 0.95
CA ASP A 321 -25.96 -15.79 0.34
C ASP A 321 -25.45 -15.96 -1.12
N PRO A 322 -24.22 -16.49 -1.28
CA PRO A 322 -23.63 -16.74 -2.59
C PRO A 322 -24.46 -17.69 -3.49
N PHE A 323 -25.21 -18.62 -2.90
CA PHE A 323 -26.01 -19.61 -3.63
C PHE A 323 -27.28 -18.96 -4.22
N LEU A 324 -27.91 -18.08 -3.44
CA LEU A 324 -29.02 -17.27 -3.94
C LEU A 324 -28.54 -16.33 -5.06
N CYS A 325 -27.36 -15.71 -4.93
CA CYS A 325 -26.82 -14.85 -5.98
C CYS A 325 -26.52 -15.59 -7.30
N THR A 326 -26.02 -16.82 -7.21
CA THR A 326 -25.81 -17.69 -8.38
C THR A 326 -27.15 -18.02 -9.06
N THR A 327 -28.20 -18.25 -8.26
CA THR A 327 -29.56 -18.54 -8.74
C THR A 327 -30.24 -17.32 -9.37
N LEU A 328 -29.95 -16.12 -8.87
CA LEU A 328 -30.48 -14.84 -9.36
C LEU A 328 -29.68 -14.28 -10.56
N GLY A 329 -28.62 -14.96 -11.01
CA GLY A 329 -27.85 -14.57 -12.20
C GLY A 329 -26.91 -13.38 -11.99
N PHE A 330 -26.39 -13.20 -10.77
CA PHE A 330 -25.50 -12.09 -10.42
C PHE A 330 -24.01 -12.28 -10.79
N SER A 331 -23.66 -13.33 -11.55
CA SER A 331 -22.27 -13.71 -11.91
C SER A 331 -21.49 -12.62 -12.63
#